data_AF-A0A3D4A3P9-F1
#
_entry.id   AF-A0A3D4A3P9-F1
#
_cell.length_a   1.000
_cell.length_b   1.000
_cell.length_c   1.000
_cell.angle_alpha   90.00
_cell.angle_beta   90.00
_cell.angle_gamma   90.00
#
_symmetry.space_group_name_H-M   'P 1'
#
loop_
_entity.id
_entity.type
_entity.pdbx_description
1 polymer ?
#
loop_
_entity_poly.entity_id
_entity_poly.type
_entity_poly.pdbx_seq_one_letter_code
_entity_poly.pdbx_strand_id
1 'polypeptide(L)'
;MASLVKKVDNLVEGNSGSQLRAFLCLLAKDTVAAEATLKQFGKKHKIRNVPLTVYNGSAGPANYKIAKKASFTVLFWRGLEIRANYATDKEALSADDVHNITEN
;
A
#
# COMPACT_ATOMS: atom_id res chain seq x y z
N MET A 1 -2.87 8.91 -0.86
CA MET A 1 -3.25 7.47 -0.84
C MET A 1 -4.03 7.01 -2.08
N ALA A 2 -5.21 7.56 -2.40
CA ALA A 2 -6.08 7.06 -3.49
C ALA A 2 -5.41 6.95 -4.87
N SER A 3 -4.64 7.97 -5.28
CA SER A 3 -3.92 7.95 -6.56
C SER A 3 -2.90 6.80 -6.63
N LEU A 4 -2.10 6.60 -5.57
CA LEU A 4 -1.14 5.51 -5.50
C LEU A 4 -1.83 4.14 -5.61
N VAL A 5 -2.83 3.88 -4.76
CA VAL A 5 -3.51 2.57 -4.72
C VAL A 5 -4.15 2.26 -6.08
N LYS A 6 -4.75 3.26 -6.73
CA LYS A 6 -5.32 3.09 -8.06
C LYS A 6 -4.27 2.81 -9.14
N LYS A 7 -3.11 3.47 -9.08
CA LYS A 7 -2.03 3.20 -10.02
C LYS A 7 -1.46 1.79 -9.83
N VAL A 8 -1.28 1.36 -8.59
CA VAL A 8 -0.86 -0.01 -8.26
C VAL A 8 -1.90 -1.03 -8.74
N ASP A 9 -3.20 -0.75 -8.57
CA ASP A 9 -4.30 -1.60 -9.06
C ASP A 9 -4.23 -1.85 -10.57
N ASN A 10 -3.96 -0.80 -11.35
CA ASN A 10 -3.77 -0.90 -12.80
C ASN A 10 -2.46 -1.61 -13.17
N LEU A 11 -1.38 -1.41 -12.41
CA LEU A 11 -0.10 -2.09 -12.66
C LEU A 11 -0.20 -3.59 -12.41
N VAL A 12 -0.91 -4.01 -11.36
CA VAL A 12 -1.17 -5.43 -11.07
C VAL A 12 -1.97 -6.05 -12.21
N GLU A 13 -2.98 -5.35 -12.74
CA GLU A 13 -3.75 -5.81 -13.90
C GLU A 13 -2.85 -6.00 -15.14
N GLY A 14 -2.11 -4.95 -15.51
CA GLY A 14 -1.25 -4.93 -16.69
C GLY A 14 -0.05 -5.89 -16.62
N ASN A 15 0.42 -6.25 -15.42
CA ASN A 15 1.56 -7.15 -15.19
C ASN A 15 1.15 -8.51 -14.62
N SER A 16 -0.11 -8.91 -14.78
CA SER A 16 -0.64 -10.19 -14.29
C SER A 16 0.16 -11.40 -14.81
N GLY A 17 0.68 -11.35 -16.04
CA GLY A 17 1.55 -12.38 -16.61
C GLY A 17 2.93 -12.51 -15.95
N SER A 18 3.45 -11.42 -15.36
CA SER A 18 4.72 -11.40 -14.61
C SER A 18 4.53 -11.66 -13.12
N GLN A 19 3.32 -12.05 -12.70
CA GLN A 19 2.95 -12.32 -11.31
C GLN A 19 3.22 -11.14 -10.36
N LEU A 20 3.08 -9.90 -10.83
CA LEU A 20 3.07 -8.75 -9.93
C LEU A 20 1.86 -8.84 -8.98
N ARG A 21 2.11 -8.75 -7.67
CA ARG A 21 1.07 -8.78 -6.63
C ARG A 21 1.30 -7.61 -5.68
N ALA A 22 0.21 -7.04 -5.19
CA ALA A 22 0.23 -5.99 -4.19
C ALA A 22 -0.95 -6.15 -3.24
N PHE A 23 -0.81 -5.63 -2.03
CA PHE A 23 -1.90 -5.45 -1.07
C PHE A 23 -1.66 -4.16 -0.28
N LEU A 24 -2.73 -3.51 0.14
CA LEU A 24 -2.67 -2.36 1.05
C LEU A 24 -2.99 -2.86 2.46
N CYS A 25 -2.10 -2.60 3.41
CA CYS A 25 -2.33 -2.90 4.82
C CYS A 25 -2.49 -1.59 5.62
N LEU A 26 -3.66 -1.38 6.21
CA LEU A 26 -3.95 -0.26 7.09
C LEU A 26 -3.65 -0.65 8.54
N LEU A 27 -2.73 0.08 9.18
CA LEU A 27 -2.40 -0.09 10.58
C LEU A 27 -3.39 0.73 11.42
N ALA A 28 -4.24 0.06 12.21
CA ALA A 28 -5.26 0.74 13.02
C ALA A 28 -5.47 0.03 14.36
N LYS A 29 -5.75 0.79 15.42
CA LYS A 29 -6.15 0.24 16.73
C LYS A 29 -7.63 -0.17 16.73
N ASP A 30 -8.48 0.65 16.12
CA ASP A 30 -9.89 0.32 15.90
C ASP A 30 -10.03 -0.32 14.52
N THR A 31 -9.95 -1.66 14.49
CA THR A 31 -10.00 -2.40 13.24
C THR A 31 -11.40 -2.40 12.61
N VAL A 32 -12.46 -2.28 13.42
CA VAL A 32 -13.85 -2.27 12.93
C VAL A 32 -14.14 -1.01 12.14
N ALA A 33 -13.79 0.16 12.69
CA ALA A 33 -13.94 1.44 11.98
C ALA A 33 -13.04 1.51 10.73
N ALA A 34 -11.81 0.98 10.83
CA ALA A 34 -10.86 0.91 9.72
C ALA A 34 -11.37 0.05 8.56
N GLU A 35 -11.95 -1.12 8.84
CA GLU A 35 -12.55 -1.99 7.81
C GLU A 35 -13.71 -1.31 7.09
N ALA A 36 -14.60 -0.64 7.82
CA ALA A 36 -15.72 0.10 7.23
C ALA A 36 -15.20 1.19 6.27
N THR A 37 -14.17 1.91 6.70
CA THR A 37 -13.50 2.96 5.91
C THR A 37 -12.86 2.39 4.65
N LEU A 38 -12.13 1.27 4.74
CA LEU A 38 -11.50 0.63 3.58
C LEU A 38 -12.52 0.07 2.59
N LYS A 39 -13.63 -0.50 3.07
CA LYS A 39 -14.72 -0.96 2.19
C LYS A 39 -15.31 0.20 1.38
N GLN A 40 -15.56 1.34 2.02
CA GLN A 40 -16.04 2.54 1.33
C GLN A 40 -14.99 3.08 0.36
N PHE A 41 -13.73 3.13 0.76
CA PHE A 41 -12.62 3.58 -0.06
C PHE A 41 -12.46 2.72 -1.33
N GLY A 42 -12.45 1.39 -1.19
CA GLY A 42 -12.35 0.46 -2.30
C GLY A 42 -13.50 0.61 -3.30
N LYS A 43 -14.74 0.74 -2.80
CA LYS A 43 -15.93 1.01 -3.64
C LYS A 43 -15.83 2.36 -4.36
N LYS A 44 -15.51 3.43 -3.64
CA LYS A 44 -15.41 4.81 -4.18
C LYS A 44 -14.37 4.91 -5.29
N HIS A 45 -13.24 4.24 -5.12
CA HIS A 45 -12.11 4.33 -6.06
C HIS A 45 -12.04 3.16 -7.06
N LYS A 46 -12.98 2.21 -6.97
CA LYS A 46 -13.08 1.02 -7.84
C LYS A 46 -11.80 0.17 -7.83
N ILE A 47 -11.21 -0.03 -6.66
CA ILE A 47 -10.04 -0.91 -6.49
C ILE A 47 -10.49 -2.37 -6.60
N ARG A 48 -9.84 -3.15 -7.47
CA ARG A 48 -10.29 -4.51 -7.82
C ARG A 48 -9.22 -5.59 -7.64
N ASN A 49 -7.97 -5.24 -7.90
CA ASN A 49 -6.82 -6.14 -7.99
C ASN A 49 -5.93 -6.10 -6.75
N VAL A 50 -6.02 -5.04 -5.95
CA VAL A 50 -5.28 -4.88 -4.69
C VAL A 50 -6.18 -5.20 -3.49
N PRO A 51 -5.90 -6.28 -2.74
CA PRO A 51 -6.57 -6.55 -1.47
C PRO A 51 -6.31 -5.42 -0.47
N LEU A 52 -7.37 -4.99 0.22
CA LEU A 52 -7.31 -3.99 1.28
C LEU A 52 -7.47 -4.70 2.62
N THR A 53 -6.42 -4.67 3.46
CA THR A 53 -6.37 -5.38 4.74
C THR A 53 -6.18 -4.41 5.90
N VAL A 54 -6.61 -4.83 7.09
CA VAL A 54 -6.38 -4.08 8.34
C VAL A 54 -5.50 -4.93 9.24
N TYR A 55 -4.55 -4.29 9.90
CA TYR A 55 -3.73 -4.89 10.94
C TYR A 55 -3.97 -4.19 12.26
N ASN A 56 -4.22 -4.98 13.32
CA ASN A 56 -4.38 -4.47 14.67
C ASN A 56 -2.99 -4.15 15.27
N GLY A 57 -2.61 -2.89 15.22
CA GLY A 57 -1.34 -2.40 15.76
C GLY A 57 -0.77 -1.23 14.96
N SER A 58 0.27 -0.60 15.48
CA SER A 58 0.86 0.63 14.90
C SER A 58 2.26 0.44 14.31
N ALA A 59 2.92 -0.70 14.55
CA ALA A 59 4.31 -0.92 14.14
C ALA A 59 4.48 -1.97 13.03
N GLY A 60 3.41 -2.66 12.64
CA GLY A 60 3.46 -3.83 11.77
C GLY A 60 4.41 -4.92 12.29
N PRO A 61 4.77 -5.91 11.45
CA PRO A 61 5.76 -6.92 11.81
C PRO A 61 7.13 -6.30 12.13
N ALA A 62 7.76 -6.69 13.25
CA ALA A 62 9.01 -6.09 13.73
C ALA A 62 10.18 -6.17 12.72
N ASN A 63 10.21 -7.23 11.89
CA ASN A 63 11.23 -7.45 10.88
C ASN A 63 11.10 -6.54 9.64
N TYR A 64 9.97 -5.83 9.47
CA TYR A 64 9.74 -4.98 8.29
C TYR A 64 10.31 -3.56 8.46
N LYS A 65 10.81 -3.22 9.65
CA LYS A 65 11.43 -1.90 9.96
C LYS A 65 10.55 -0.72 9.51
N ILE A 66 9.23 -0.82 9.69
CA ILE A 66 8.29 0.24 9.33
C ILE A 66 8.61 1.48 10.18
N ALA A 67 8.81 2.62 9.53
CA ALA A 67 9.13 3.86 10.21
C ALA A 67 7.95 4.30 11.08
N LYS A 68 8.15 4.40 12.40
CA LYS A 68 7.09 4.73 13.37
C LYS A 68 6.39 6.07 13.13
N LYS A 69 7.00 6.97 12.36
CA LYS A 69 6.48 8.32 12.07
C LYS A 69 5.91 8.46 10.65
N ALA A 70 6.12 7.46 9.79
CA ALA A 70 5.65 7.53 8.42
C ALA A 70 4.14 7.36 8.33
N SER A 71 3.48 8.28 7.64
CA SER A 71 2.07 8.17 7.30
C SER A 71 1.83 7.05 6.30
N PHE A 72 2.79 6.81 5.41
CA PHE A 72 2.76 5.71 4.44
C PHE A 72 4.13 5.05 4.29
N THR A 73 4.13 3.72 4.18
CA THR A 73 5.31 2.95 3.80
C THR A 73 4.97 2.07 2.61
N VAL A 74 5.80 2.09 1.57
CA VAL A 74 5.69 1.22 0.40
C VAL A 74 6.91 0.32 0.34
N LEU A 75 6.69 -0.99 0.39
CA LEU A 75 7.72 -2.01 0.32
C LEU A 75 7.61 -2.73 -1.03
N PHE A 76 8.73 -2.85 -1.74
CA PHE A 76 8.85 -3.71 -2.90
C PHE A 76 9.73 -4.89 -2.56
N TRP A 77 9.27 -6.08 -2.89
CA TRP A 77 10.02 -7.31 -2.72
C TRP A 77 10.03 -8.12 -4.01
N ARG A 78 11.09 -8.90 -4.20
CA ARG A 78 11.18 -9.94 -5.22
C ARG A 78 11.66 -11.22 -4.55
N GLY A 79 10.83 -12.27 -4.58
CA GLY A 79 11.06 -13.45 -3.74
C GLY A 79 10.96 -13.08 -2.26
N LEU A 80 12.01 -13.38 -1.48
CA LEU A 80 12.08 -13.11 -0.03
C LEU A 80 12.89 -11.86 0.32
N GLU A 81 13.31 -11.07 -0.69
CA GLU A 81 14.19 -9.92 -0.49
C GLU A 81 13.46 -8.61 -0.76
N ILE A 82 13.64 -7.64 0.14
CA ILE A 82 13.18 -6.26 -0.04
C ILE A 82 14.13 -5.57 -1.02
N ARG A 83 13.59 -5.09 -2.14
CA ARG A 83 14.32 -4.36 -3.19
C ARG A 83 14.23 -2.85 -3.01
N ALA A 84 13.12 -2.36 -2.44
CA ALA A 84 12.97 -0.95 -2.09
C ALA A 84 12.06 -0.77 -0.87
N ASN A 85 12.35 0.27 -0.08
CA ASN A 85 11.55 0.70 1.07
C ASN A 85 11.41 2.22 1.03
N TYR A 86 10.19 2.68 0.73
CA TYR A 86 9.84 4.10 0.68
C TYR A 86 8.94 4.44 1.86
N ALA A 87 9.48 5.17 2.84
CA ALA A 87 8.72 5.72 3.94
C ALA A 87 8.49 7.22 3.71
N THR A 88 7.25 7.68 3.83
CA THR A 88 6.91 9.10 3.70
C THR A 88 6.00 9.56 4.82
N ASP A 89 6.32 10.73 5.35
CA ASP A 89 5.50 11.47 6.31
C ASP A 89 4.51 12.40 5.60
N LYS A 90 4.54 12.46 4.25
CA LYS A 90 3.59 13.27 3.50
C LYS A 90 2.22 12.59 3.53
N GLU A 91 1.22 13.32 4.00
CA GLU A 91 -0.19 12.93 4.00
C GLU A 91 -0.71 12.66 2.57
N ALA A 92 -0.08 13.28 1.56
CA ALA A 92 -0.34 13.04 0.15
C ALA A 92 0.96 12.79 -0.63
N LEU A 93 1.01 11.66 -1.34
CA LEU A 93 2.03 11.37 -2.35
C LEU A 93 1.79 12.24 -3.59
N SER A 94 2.83 12.91 -4.10
CA SER A 94 2.76 13.63 -5.37
C SER A 94 2.71 12.66 -6.57
N ALA A 95 2.39 13.17 -7.76
CA ALA A 95 2.43 12.38 -8.98
C ALA A 95 3.83 11.82 -9.26
N ASP A 96 4.86 12.62 -8.98
CA ASP A 96 6.27 12.23 -9.16
C ASP A 96 6.67 11.15 -8.15
N ASP A 97 6.27 11.27 -6.89
CA ASP A 97 6.49 10.23 -5.88
C ASP A 97 5.87 8.91 -6.34
N VAL A 98 4.64 8.96 -6.88
CA VAL A 98 3.93 7.80 -7.42
C VAL A 98 4.61 7.23 -8.68
N HIS A 99 5.20 8.07 -9.53
CA HIS A 99 5.94 7.62 -10.72
C HIS A 99 7.23 6.89 -10.34
N ASN A 100 8.05 7.50 -9.49
CA ASN A 100 9.32 6.95 -9.02
C ASN A 100 9.13 5.61 -8.30
N ILE A 101 8.04 5.46 -7.55
CA ILE A 101 7.70 4.23 -6.84
C ILE A 101 7.35 3.09 -7.81
N THR A 102 6.75 3.36 -8.97
CA THR A 102 6.15 2.33 -9.83
C THR A 102 6.99 1.88 -11.03
N GLU A 103 8.05 2.61 -11.40
CA GLU A 103 8.83 2.39 -12.62
C GLU A 103 10.27 1.90 -12.34
N ASN A 104 10.57 1.48 -11.11
CA ASN A 104 11.88 0.91 -10.71
C ASN A 104 11.91 -0.62 -10.79
#